data_AF-A0A5J4JB01-F1
#
_entry.id   AF-A0A5J4JB01-F1
#
_cell.length_a   1.000
_cell.length_b   1.000
_cell.length_c   1.000
_cell.angle_alpha   90.00
_cell.angle_beta   90.00
_cell.angle_gamma   90.00
#
_symmetry.space_group_name_H-M   'P 1'
#
loop_
_entity.id
_entity.type
_entity.pdbx_description
1 polymer ?
#
loop_
_entity_poly.entity_id
_entity_poly.type
_entity_poly.pdbx_seq_one_letter_code
_entity_poly.pdbx_strand_id
1 'polypeptide(L)' 'MLKIGEFFMIRELYQKGWTQTAIAKETGFDRKTIRKYLKGGTSFQNVKPMGKRKLVS' A
#
# COMPACT_ATOMS: atom_id res chain seq x y z
N MET A 1 0.90 -7.05 8.73
CA MET A 1 2.23 -6.41 8.57
C MET A 1 2.88 -7.11 7.39
N LEU A 2 3.29 -6.39 6.34
CA LEU A 2 3.92 -7.02 5.17
C LEU A 2 5.32 -7.51 5.54
N LYS A 3 5.69 -8.70 5.08
CA LYS A 3 7.05 -9.23 5.22
C LYS A 3 7.97 -8.52 4.22
N ILE A 4 9.28 -8.53 4.50
CA ILE A 4 10.30 -7.89 3.63
C ILE A 4 10.22 -8.38 2.18
N GLY A 5 9.87 -9.65 1.95
CA GLY A 5 9.72 -10.22 0.61
C GLY A 5 8.57 -9.60 -0.19
N GLU A 6 7.42 -9.43 0.45
CA GLU A 6 6.23 -8.81 -0.17
C GLU A 6 6.48 -7.34 -0.54
N PHE A 7 7.31 -6.64 0.25
CA PHE A 7 7.71 -5.27 -0.05
C PHE A 7 8.56 -5.18 -1.33
N PHE A 8 9.52 -6.08 -1.48
CA PHE A 8 10.38 -6.13 -2.66
C PHE A 8 9.56 -6.43 -3.92
N MET A 9 8.61 -7.36 -3.82
CA MET A 9 7.72 -7.73 -4.92
C MET A 9 6.85 -6.55 -5.41
N ILE A 10 6.21 -5.81 -4.50
CA ILE A 10 5.40 -4.62 -4.86
C ILE A 10 6.26 -3.55 -5.55
N ARG A 11 7.46 -3.30 -5.03
CA ARG A 11 8.36 -2.27 -5.56
C ARG A 11 8.93 -2.65 -6.92
N GLU A 12 9.28 -3.93 -7.11
CA GLU A 12 9.79 -4.47 -8.37
C GLU A 12 8.72 -4.41 -9.47
N LEU A 13 7.50 -4.85 -9.19
CA LEU A 13 6.38 -4.78 -10.14
C LEU A 13 6.08 -3.33 -10.54
N TYR A 14 6.09 -2.41 -9.57
CA TYR A 14 5.89 -0.98 -9.87
C TYR A 14 7.02 -0.39 -10.73
N GLN A 15 8.27 -0.78 -10.50
CA GLN A 15 9.40 -0.37 -11.35
C GLN A 15 9.33 -0.95 -12.76
N LYS A 16 8.76 -2.15 -12.92
CA LYS A 16 8.43 -2.74 -14.24
C LYS A 16 7.29 -2.02 -14.97
N GLY A 17 6.75 -0.94 -14.41
CA GLY A 17 5.67 -0.15 -14.99
C GLY A 17 4.27 -0.68 -14.71
N TRP A 18 4.12 -1.65 -13.81
CA TRP A 18 2.81 -2.20 -13.47
C TRP A 18 1.98 -1.20 -12.67
N THR A 19 0.69 -1.15 -12.97
CA THR A 19 -0.26 -0.31 -12.24
C THR A 19 -0.53 -0.87 -10.85
N GLN A 20 -0.82 0.00 -9.88
CA GLN A 20 -1.14 -0.40 -8.50
C GLN A 20 -2.32 -1.39 -8.43
N THR A 21 -3.26 -1.30 -9.38
CA THR A 21 -4.39 -2.22 -9.52
C THR A 21 -3.99 -3.60 -10.03
N ALA A 22 -3.02 -3.68 -10.96
CA ALA A 22 -2.48 -4.95 -11.43
C ALA A 22 -1.71 -5.64 -10.29
N ILE A 23 -0.89 -4.88 -9.56
CA ILE A 23 -0.15 -5.37 -8.40
C ILE A 23 -1.11 -5.87 -7.31
N ALA A 24 -2.21 -5.16 -7.05
CA ALA A 24 -3.23 -5.57 -6.08
C ALA A 24 -3.91 -6.90 -6.46
N LYS A 25 -4.19 -7.11 -7.75
CA LYS A 25 -4.76 -8.37 -8.25
C LYS A 25 -3.76 -9.52 -8.16
N GLU A 26 -2.51 -9.27 -8.47
CA GLU A 26 -1.44 -10.28 -8.47
C GLU A 26 -1.06 -10.72 -7.05
N THR A 27 -0.90 -9.75 -6.15
CA THR A 27 -0.40 -9.99 -4.79
C THR A 27 -1.52 -10.22 -3.76
N GLY A 28 -2.77 -9.95 -4.14
CA GLY A 28 -3.92 -9.98 -3.23
C GLY A 28 -3.94 -8.85 -2.19
N PHE A 29 -2.99 -7.91 -2.24
CA PHE A 29 -2.98 -6.78 -1.31
C PHE A 29 -3.95 -5.68 -1.70
N ASP A 30 -4.53 -5.04 -0.67
CA ASP A 30 -5.35 -3.86 -0.86
C ASP A 30 -4.53 -2.74 -1.53
N ARG A 31 -5.12 -2.12 -2.55
CA ARG A 31 -4.53 -1.00 -3.30
C ARG A 31 -4.07 0.14 -2.39
N LYS A 32 -4.77 0.40 -1.27
CA LYS A 32 -4.40 1.40 -0.26
C LYS A 32 -3.10 1.04 0.43
N THR A 33 -2.86 -0.25 0.66
CA THR A 33 -1.60 -0.76 1.20
C THR A 33 -0.49 -0.51 0.20
N ILE A 34 -0.64 -0.97 -1.05
CA ILE A 34 0.34 -0.72 -2.12
C ILE A 34 0.63 0.79 -2.28
N ARG A 35 -0.41 1.63 -2.33
CA ARG A 35 -0.27 3.08 -2.42
C ARG A 35 0.50 3.67 -1.24
N LYS A 36 0.23 3.23 -0.01
CA LYS A 36 0.93 3.69 1.19
C LYS A 36 2.40 3.30 1.15
N TYR A 37 2.71 2.11 0.66
CA TYR A 37 4.09 1.63 0.52
C TYR A 37 4.86 2.37 -0.58
N LEU A 38 4.25 2.62 -1.74
CA LEU A 38 4.89 3.35 -2.84
C LEU A 38 5.06 4.84 -2.53
N LYS A 39 4.11 5.45 -1.80
CA LYS A 39 4.20 6.85 -1.35
C LYS A 39 5.15 7.02 -0.15
N GLY A 40 5.39 5.95 0.60
CA GLY A 40 6.01 5.96 1.91
C GLY A 40 7.50 5.62 1.92
N GLY A 41 8.31 6.29 1.09
CA GLY A 41 9.76 6.24 1.22
C GLY A 41 10.31 6.71 2.58
N THR A 42 9.49 7.31 3.45
CA THR A 42 9.98 7.97 4.68
C THR A 42 9.10 7.88 5.94
N SER A 43 7.90 7.30 5.95
CA SER A 43 7.04 7.41 7.16
C SER A 43 6.18 6.17 7.44
N PHE A 44 6.81 5.09 7.89
CA PHE A 44 6.11 3.95 8.49
C PHE A 44 5.57 4.22 9.91
N GLN A 45 5.88 5.38 10.52
CA GLN A 45 5.50 5.66 11.93
C GLN A 45 4.31 6.60 12.15
N ASN A 46 3.59 7.08 11.13
CA ASN A 46 2.49 8.05 11.36
C ASN A 46 1.17 7.74 10.65
N VAL A 47 0.77 6.46 10.59
CA VAL A 47 -0.65 6.15 10.42
C VAL A 47 -1.33 6.20 11.78
N LYS A 48 -1.88 7.37 12.12
CA LYS A 48 -2.91 7.45 13.17
C LYS A 48 -3.99 6.41 12.87
N PRO A 49 -4.50 5.67 13.88
CA PRO A 49 -5.59 4.73 13.68
C PRO A 49 -6.75 5.48 13.01
N MET A 50 -7.37 4.81 12.03
CA MET A 50 -8.43 5.36 11.21
C MET A 50 -9.57 5.87 12.11
N GLY A 51 -9.55 7.17 12.41
CA GLY A 51 -10.61 7.85 13.14
C GLY A 51 -11.92 7.62 12.42
N LYS A 52 -12.92 7.18 13.18
CA LYS A 52 -14.25 6.82 12.69
C LYS A 52 -14.78 7.93 11.77
N ARG A 53 -15.22 7.55 10.57
CA ARG A 53 -15.97 8.44 9.68
C ARG A 53 -17.13 9.03 10.48
N LYS A 54 -17.11 10.33 10.74
CA LYS A 54 -18.28 11.06 11.21
C LYS A 54 -19.33 10.92 10.11
N LEU A 55 -20.41 10.20 10.39
CA LEU A 55 -21.66 10.32 9.66
C LEU A 55 -22.08 11.79 9.79
N VAL A 56 -22.15 12.48 8.66
CA VAL A 56 -22.75 13.82 8.59
C VAL A 56 -24.26 13.64 8.71
N SER A 57 -24.87 14.41 9.61
CA SER A 57 -26.32 14.61 9.70
C SER A 57 -26.76 15.72 8.77
#